data_AF-B0ERQ3-F1
#
_entry.id   AF-B0ERQ3-F1
#
_cell.length_a   1.000
_cell.length_b   1.000
_cell.length_c   1.000
_cell.angle_alpha   90.00
_cell.angle_beta   90.00
_cell.angle_gamma   90.00
#
_symmetry.space_group_name_H-M   'P 1'
#
loop_
_entity.id
_entity.type
_entity.pdbx_description
1 polymer ?
#
loop_
_entity_poly.entity_id
_entity_poly.type
_entity_poly.pdbx_seq_one_letter_code
_entity_poly.pdbx_strand_id
1 'polypeptide(L)'
;MAQEEQVQVPMNEEKPEIPMNEEEPKKIIVKKHRLIVEESKEDDMSIVYMNPQRMEELNFFEGDSILIKGKRRKSTICIVMAEEGLTENMIRLHRMTRYNLKVKLGD
;
A
#
# COMPACT_ATOMS: atom_id res chain seq x y z
N MET A 1 23.63 -38.85 -62.76
CA MET A 1 24.50 -38.62 -61.60
C MET A 1 24.35 -37.15 -61.24
N ALA A 2 23.74 -36.71 -60.14
CA ALA A 2 23.00 -37.36 -59.07
C ALA A 2 21.76 -36.49 -58.79
N GLN A 3 20.67 -37.14 -58.37
CA GLN A 3 19.49 -36.50 -57.77
C GLN A 3 19.75 -36.28 -56.28
N GLU A 4 18.80 -35.60 -55.61
CA GLU A 4 18.50 -35.53 -54.17
C GLU A 4 18.55 -34.09 -53.64
N GLU A 5 17.65 -33.56 -52.83
CA GLU A 5 16.25 -33.85 -52.46
C GLU A 5 15.86 -32.65 -51.57
N GLN A 6 14.63 -32.15 -51.65
CA GLN A 6 14.14 -31.22 -50.63
C GLN A 6 13.79 -32.03 -49.37
N VAL A 7 14.38 -31.69 -48.23
CA VAL A 7 13.89 -32.14 -46.92
C VAL A 7 13.77 -30.93 -46.01
N GLN A 8 12.54 -30.64 -45.62
CA GLN A 8 12.22 -29.72 -44.54
C GLN A 8 11.88 -30.53 -43.29
N VAL A 9 12.59 -30.29 -42.19
CA VAL A 9 12.14 -30.62 -40.84
C VAL A 9 12.62 -29.52 -39.88
N PRO A 10 11.75 -29.00 -38.98
CA PRO A 10 12.02 -27.87 -38.10
C PRO A 10 12.61 -28.34 -36.77
N MET A 11 13.27 -27.45 -36.01
CA MET A 11 13.26 -27.48 -34.53
C MET A 11 13.94 -26.24 -33.96
N ASN A 12 13.19 -25.56 -33.08
CA ASN A 12 13.69 -24.58 -32.12
C ASN A 12 14.86 -25.16 -31.33
N GLU A 13 15.94 -24.39 -31.18
CA GLU A 13 16.83 -24.51 -30.03
C GLU A 13 17.08 -23.12 -29.45
N GLU A 14 16.60 -22.97 -28.22
CA GLU A 14 16.57 -21.76 -27.40
C GLU A 14 17.97 -21.25 -27.11
N LYS A 15 18.21 -19.95 -27.30
CA LYS A 15 19.35 -19.30 -26.67
C LYS A 15 19.06 -19.15 -25.18
N PRO A 16 20.00 -19.48 -24.28
CA PRO A 16 19.77 -19.48 -22.85
C PRO A 16 19.59 -18.04 -22.35
N GLU A 17 18.46 -17.77 -21.73
CA GLU A 17 18.24 -16.57 -20.93
C GLU A 17 19.18 -16.61 -19.73
N ILE A 18 20.11 -15.66 -19.67
CA ILE A 18 20.82 -15.36 -18.42
C ILE A 18 19.96 -14.32 -17.70
N PRO A 19 19.23 -14.66 -16.63
CA PRO A 19 18.57 -13.63 -15.85
C PRO A 19 19.65 -12.85 -15.10
N MET A 20 19.95 -11.65 -15.59
CA MET A 20 20.61 -10.64 -14.77
C MET A 20 19.62 -10.27 -13.66
N ASN A 21 19.86 -10.84 -12.48
CA ASN A 21 19.16 -10.53 -11.25
C ASN A 21 19.42 -9.06 -10.89
N GLU A 22 18.61 -8.14 -11.44
CA GLU A 22 18.33 -6.88 -10.80
C GLU A 22 17.68 -7.25 -9.47
N GLU A 23 18.45 -7.16 -8.38
CA GLU A 23 17.89 -7.28 -7.03
C GLU A 23 16.87 -6.16 -6.85
N GLU A 24 15.61 -6.45 -7.19
CA GLU A 24 14.47 -5.64 -6.81
C GLU A 24 14.63 -5.32 -5.32
N PRO A 25 14.55 -4.04 -4.90
CA PRO A 25 14.68 -3.70 -3.49
C PRO A 25 13.65 -4.52 -2.74
N LYS A 26 14.13 -5.42 -1.86
CA LYS A 26 13.33 -6.41 -1.12
C LYS A 26 12.01 -5.77 -0.74
N LYS A 27 10.92 -6.14 -1.43
CA LYS A 27 9.56 -5.66 -1.13
C LYS A 27 9.30 -6.00 0.33
N ILE A 28 9.54 -5.04 1.21
CA ILE A 28 9.08 -5.11 2.59
C ILE A 28 7.59 -5.33 2.42
N ILE A 29 7.09 -6.47 2.87
CA ILE A 29 5.66 -6.77 2.87
C ILE A 29 5.04 -5.87 3.93
N VAL A 30 4.97 -4.57 3.64
CA VAL A 30 4.26 -3.59 4.44
C VAL A 30 2.80 -3.93 4.21
N LYS A 31 2.18 -4.57 5.22
CA LYS A 31 0.74 -4.84 5.22
C LYS A 31 0.02 -3.61 4.67
N LYS A 32 -0.78 -3.82 3.62
CA LYS A 32 -1.47 -2.77 2.86
C LYS A 32 -2.23 -1.78 3.76
N HIS A 33 -2.72 -2.20 4.92
CA HIS A 33 -3.50 -1.34 5.84
C HIS A 33 -2.73 -0.87 7.08
N ARG A 34 -1.39 -0.77 7.02
CA ARG A 34 -0.58 -0.17 8.09
C ARG A 34 -0.10 1.21 7.67
N LEU A 35 -0.42 2.20 8.47
CA LEU A 35 -0.08 3.61 8.29
C LEU A 35 0.57 4.11 9.57
N ILE A 36 1.43 5.12 9.43
CA ILE A 36 2.16 5.76 10.52
C ILE A 36 1.33 6.90 11.07
N VAL A 37 1.21 6.98 12.39
CA VAL A 37 0.38 8.01 13.04
C VAL A 37 1.08 9.37 13.08
N GLU A 38 0.41 10.38 12.54
CA GLU A 38 0.77 11.81 12.62
C GLU A 38 -0.30 12.60 13.40
N GLU A 39 0.06 13.81 13.82
CA GLU A 39 -0.85 14.73 14.51
C GLU A 39 -1.80 15.41 13.53
N SER A 40 -3.10 15.38 13.85
CA SER A 40 -4.10 16.23 13.18
C SER A 40 -3.94 17.70 13.59
N LYS A 41 -4.17 18.61 12.64
CA LYS A 41 -4.29 20.05 12.89
C LYS A 41 -5.70 20.46 13.33
N GLU A 42 -6.69 19.65 12.97
CA GLU A 42 -8.10 19.89 13.28
C GLU A 42 -8.52 19.17 14.57
N ASP A 43 -9.47 19.77 15.29
CA ASP A 43 -9.94 19.33 16.61
C ASP A 43 -11.04 18.27 16.57
N ASP A 44 -11.52 17.86 15.38
CA ASP A 44 -12.54 16.82 15.27
C ASP A 44 -11.95 15.43 15.53
N MET A 45 -12.52 14.71 16.49
CA MET A 45 -12.10 13.37 16.88
C MET A 45 -12.71 12.24 16.02
N SER A 46 -13.72 12.56 15.22
CA SER A 46 -14.40 11.61 14.33
C SER A 46 -13.76 11.52 12.95
N ILE A 47 -12.96 12.51 12.56
CA ILE A 47 -12.36 12.61 11.23
C ILE A 47 -10.90 12.18 11.25
N VAL A 48 -10.47 11.51 10.20
CA VAL A 48 -9.06 11.16 9.94
C VAL A 48 -8.67 11.53 8.52
N TYR A 49 -7.45 12.05 8.36
CA TYR A 49 -6.97 12.50 7.06
C TYR A 49 -5.97 11.51 6.48
N MET A 50 -6.12 11.24 5.20
CA MET A 50 -5.27 10.37 4.40
C MET A 50 -4.90 11.04 3.09
N ASN A 51 -3.77 10.67 2.50
CA ASN A 51 -3.43 11.11 1.15
C ASN A 51 -4.43 10.52 0.14
N PRO A 52 -4.95 11.31 -0.83
CA PRO A 52 -5.89 10.82 -1.84
C PRO A 52 -5.39 9.64 -2.65
N GLN A 53 -4.11 9.61 -3.05
CA GLN A 53 -3.51 8.49 -3.78
C GLN A 53 -3.54 7.21 -2.94
N ARG A 54 -3.26 7.34 -1.64
CA ARG A 54 -3.33 6.22 -0.71
C ARG A 54 -4.75 5.73 -0.51
N MET A 55 -5.70 6.65 -0.49
CA MET A 55 -7.12 6.35 -0.35
C MET A 55 -7.61 5.50 -1.54
N GLU A 56 -7.24 5.88 -2.76
CA GLU A 56 -7.57 5.16 -3.98
C GLU A 56 -6.95 3.75 -4.02
N GLU A 57 -5.68 3.61 -3.62
CA GLU A 57 -5.03 2.29 -3.52
C GLU A 57 -5.77 1.34 -2.55
N LEU A 58 -6.35 1.89 -1.49
CA LEU A 58 -7.09 1.15 -0.47
C LEU A 58 -8.58 0.97 -0.81
N ASN A 59 -9.04 1.57 -1.91
CA ASN A 59 -10.44 1.63 -2.33
C ASN A 59 -11.34 2.26 -1.25
N PHE A 60 -10.85 3.32 -0.60
CA PHE A 60 -11.69 4.17 0.25
C PHE A 60 -12.18 5.37 -0.56
N PHE A 61 -13.32 5.92 -0.17
CA PHE A 61 -13.86 7.16 -0.67
C PHE A 61 -13.97 8.19 0.46
N GLU A 62 -13.96 9.48 0.10
CA GLU A 62 -14.17 10.56 1.06
C GLU A 62 -15.54 10.41 1.74
N GLY A 63 -15.55 10.46 3.06
CA GLY A 63 -16.76 10.25 3.87
C GLY A 63 -17.02 8.80 4.29
N ASP A 64 -16.18 7.84 3.88
CA ASP A 64 -16.33 6.45 4.31
C ASP A 64 -16.05 6.25 5.80
N SER A 65 -16.81 5.35 6.42
CA SER A 65 -16.58 4.91 7.79
C SER A 65 -15.57 3.77 7.85
N ILE A 66 -14.39 4.03 8.43
CA ILE A 66 -13.31 3.06 8.56
C ILE A 66 -13.14 2.58 10.01
N LEU A 67 -12.77 1.31 10.17
CA LEU A 67 -12.42 0.73 11.47
C LEU A 67 -10.91 0.77 11.67
N ILE A 68 -10.44 1.60 12.61
CA ILE A 68 -9.03 1.68 12.98
C ILE A 68 -8.75 0.72 14.12
N LYS A 69 -7.74 -0.14 13.95
CA LYS A 69 -7.29 -1.08 14.98
C LYS A 69 -5.97 -0.60 15.58
N GLY A 70 -6.01 -0.29 16.87
CA GLY A 70 -4.86 0.14 17.65
C GLY A 70 -4.23 -0.98 18.46
N LYS A 71 -3.49 -0.60 19.50
CA LYS A 71 -2.84 -1.53 20.43
C LYS A 71 -3.84 -2.04 21.47
N ARG A 72 -3.48 -3.13 22.17
CA ARG A 72 -4.27 -3.73 23.27
C ARG A 72 -5.73 -4.04 22.88
N ARG A 73 -5.95 -4.47 21.62
CA ARG A 73 -7.27 -4.80 21.05
C ARG A 73 -8.27 -3.63 21.12
N LYS A 74 -7.78 -2.39 21.15
CA LYS A 74 -8.62 -1.20 21.03
C LYS A 74 -8.89 -0.89 19.57
N SER A 75 -10.12 -0.49 19.29
CA SER A 75 -10.55 -0.08 17.97
C SER A 75 -11.45 1.13 18.05
N THR A 76 -11.48 1.93 17.00
CA THR A 76 -12.31 3.12 16.90
C THR A 76 -12.78 3.25 15.46
N ILE A 77 -14.02 3.71 15.29
CA ILE A 77 -14.58 4.00 13.98
C ILE A 77 -14.38 5.49 13.72
N CYS A 78 -13.90 5.83 12.53
CA CYS A 78 -13.66 7.19 12.09
C CYS A 78 -14.12 7.38 10.64
N ILE A 79 -14.36 8.62 10.25
CA ILE A 79 -14.68 9.02 8.89
C ILE A 79 -13.39 9.45 8.20
N VAL A 80 -13.13 8.94 7.00
CA VAL A 80 -11.94 9.28 6.24
C VAL A 80 -12.17 10.52 5.36
N MET A 81 -11.21 11.43 5.35
CA MET A 81 -11.16 12.62 4.50
C MET A 81 -9.82 12.66 3.76
N ALA A 82 -9.81 13.19 2.53
CA ALA A 82 -8.58 13.34 1.76
C ALA A 82 -7.85 14.64 2.13
N GLU A 83 -6.51 14.59 2.13
CA GLU A 83 -5.66 15.76 2.29
C GLU A 83 -4.38 15.61 1.45
N GLU A 84 -4.12 16.56 0.54
CA GLU A 84 -2.98 16.51 -0.40
C GLU A 84 -1.61 16.75 0.27
N GLY A 85 -1.59 17.39 1.45
CA GLY A 85 -0.37 17.74 2.18
C GLY A 85 0.19 16.64 3.09
N LEU A 86 -0.29 15.40 2.95
CA LEU A 86 0.09 14.26 3.79
C LEU A 86 0.89 13.23 2.97
N THR A 87 1.88 12.60 3.59
CA THR A 87 2.60 11.51 2.89
C THR A 87 1.73 10.26 2.77
N GLU A 88 1.91 9.47 1.70
CA GLU A 88 1.10 8.28 1.41
C GLU A 88 1.09 7.23 2.54
N ASN A 89 2.13 7.20 3.36
CA ASN A 89 2.27 6.21 4.43
C ASN A 89 1.82 6.73 5.80
N MET A 90 1.34 7.97 5.89
CA MET A 90 0.92 8.60 7.14
C MET A 90 -0.60 8.71 7.22
N ILE A 91 -1.11 8.74 8.45
CA ILE A 91 -2.50 9.03 8.79
C ILE A 91 -2.53 10.05 9.91
N ARG A 92 -3.32 11.12 9.74
CA ARG A 92 -3.51 12.10 10.80
C ARG A 92 -4.63 11.68 11.72
N LEU A 93 -4.31 11.56 13.00
CA LEU A 93 -5.27 11.21 14.05
C LEU A 93 -5.33 12.34 15.07
N HIS A 94 -6.54 12.70 15.51
CA HIS A 94 -6.72 13.60 16.64
C HIS A 94 -6.19 13.00 17.95
N ARG A 95 -5.80 13.85 18.91
CA ARG A 95 -5.22 13.46 20.20
C ARG A 95 -6.06 12.45 20.96
N MET A 96 -7.38 12.65 20.99
CA MET A 96 -8.30 11.73 21.69
C MET A 96 -8.44 10.39 20.99
N THR A 97 -8.44 10.37 19.65
CA THR A 97 -8.48 9.14 18.84
C THR A 97 -7.23 8.28 19.09
N ARG A 98 -6.04 8.91 19.17
CA ARG A 98 -4.80 8.22 19.56
C ARG A 98 -4.87 7.64 20.98
N TYR A 99 -5.45 8.39 21.92
CA TYR A 99 -5.64 7.95 23.30
C TYR A 99 -6.57 6.72 23.41
N ASN A 100 -7.62 6.67 22.59
CA ASN A 100 -8.56 5.55 22.51
C ASN A 100 -7.88 4.30 21.95
N LEU A 101 -7.08 4.46 20.90
CA LEU A 101 -6.36 3.38 20.21
C LEU A 101 -5.07 2.94 20.94
N LYS A 102 -4.65 3.67 21.99
CA LYS A 102 -3.40 3.43 22.74
C LYS A 102 -2.15 3.45 21.85
N VAL A 103 -2.10 4.41 20.93
CA VAL A 103 -0.96 4.65 20.01
C VAL A 103 -0.31 6.00 20.30
N LYS A 104 0.97 6.13 19.94
CA LYS A 104 1.75 7.38 20.00
C LYS A 104 1.98 7.93 18.58
N LEU A 105 2.57 9.12 18.49
CA LEU A 105 3.04 9.65 17.21
C LEU A 105 4.18 8.76 16.69
N GLY A 106 4.14 8.41 15.41
CA GLY A 106 5.10 7.51 14.77
C GLY A 106 4.83 6.00 14.95
N ASP A 107 3.78 5.61 15.70
CA ASP A 107 3.32 4.22 15.78
C ASP A 107 2.59 3.75 14.50
#